data_AF-A0A533ZAU9-F1
#
_entry.id   AF-A0A533ZAU9-F1
#
_cell.length_a   1.000
_cell.length_b   1.000
_cell.length_c   1.000
_cell.angle_alpha   90.00
_cell.angle_beta   90.00
_cell.angle_gamma   90.00
#
_symmetry.space_group_name_H-M   'P 1'
#
loop_
_entity.id
_entity.type
_entity.pdbx_description
1 polymer ?
#
loop_
_entity_poly.entity_id
_entity_poly.type
_entity_poly.pdbx_seq_one_letter_code
_entity_poly.pdbx_strand_id
1 'polypeptide(L)' 'MTPKTKPVPPGFHTITPMLTVREVDKAIDFYERALGAHERLRFLRPDGKSIMHAEIKIGDSIIMLGEE' A
#
# COMPACT_ATOMS: atom_id res chain seq x y z
N MET A 1 21.56 -13.78 -25.76
CA MET A 1 20.28 -14.08 -25.09
C MET A 1 19.99 -12.93 -24.13
N THR A 2 18.96 -12.14 -24.37
CA THR A 2 18.54 -11.09 -23.42
C THR A 2 18.01 -11.76 -22.14
N PRO A 3 18.37 -11.27 -20.94
CA PRO A 3 17.82 -11.82 -19.71
C PRO A 3 16.29 -11.70 -19.74
N LYS A 4 15.59 -12.80 -19.45
CA LYS A 4 14.13 -12.79 -19.26
C LYS A 4 13.82 -11.82 -18.12
N THR A 5 13.24 -10.68 -18.46
CA THR A 5 12.77 -9.71 -17.47
C THR A 5 11.60 -10.32 -16.69
N LYS A 6 11.56 -10.08 -15.38
CA LYS A 6 10.37 -10.37 -14.56
C LYS A 6 9.48 -9.12 -14.63
N PRO A 7 8.37 -9.15 -15.38
CA PRO A 7 7.56 -7.95 -15.59
C PRO A 7 6.82 -7.50 -14.32
N VAL A 8 6.57 -8.44 -13.40
CA VAL A 8 5.98 -8.17 -12.10
C VAL A 8 7.06 -8.34 -11.02
N PRO A 9 7.33 -7.30 -10.21
CA PRO A 9 8.29 -7.39 -9.11
C PRO A 9 7.85 -8.39 -8.04
N PRO A 10 8.78 -9.01 -7.29
CA PRO A 10 8.44 -9.91 -6.20
C PRO A 10 7.53 -9.25 -5.15
N GLY A 11 6.48 -9.97 -4.74
CA GLY A 11 5.50 -9.48 -3.76
C GLY A 11 4.37 -8.65 -4.34
N PHE A 12 4.47 -8.24 -5.61
CA PHE A 12 3.38 -7.59 -6.35
C PHE A 12 2.63 -8.62 -7.18
N HIS A 13 1.37 -8.31 -7.49
CA HIS A 13 0.57 -9.08 -8.43
C HIS A 13 0.46 -8.37 -9.77
N THR A 14 -0.17 -9.03 -10.74
CA THR A 14 -0.49 -8.47 -12.05
C THR A 14 -1.16 -7.11 -11.96
N ILE A 15 -1.99 -6.91 -10.92
CA ILE A 15 -2.59 -5.62 -10.58
C ILE A 15 -2.26 -5.33 -9.11
N THR A 16 -1.78 -4.12 -8.84
CA THR A 16 -1.58 -3.60 -7.48
C THR A 16 -2.38 -2.30 -7.38
N PRO A 17 -3.56 -2.32 -6.72
CA PRO A 17 -4.43 -1.16 -6.69
C PRO A 17 -3.87 -0.06 -5.79
N MET A 18 -4.18 1.19 -6.16
CA MET A 18 -4.00 2.36 -5.29
C MET A 18 -5.38 2.91 -4.95
N LEU A 19 -5.67 3.02 -3.66
CA LEU A 19 -6.92 3.57 -3.16
C LEU A 19 -6.67 4.98 -2.63
N THR A 20 -7.49 5.92 -3.08
CA THR A 20 -7.60 7.25 -2.48
C THR A 20 -8.66 7.17 -1.39
N VAL A 21 -8.26 7.43 -0.14
CA VAL A 21 -9.13 7.35 1.02
C VAL A 21 -8.94 8.58 1.89
N ARG A 22 -10.00 8.93 2.63
CA ARG A 22 -9.94 9.97 3.65
C ARG A 22 -9.43 9.37 4.96
N GLU A 23 -8.54 10.09 5.65
CA GLU A 23 -7.91 9.67 6.90
C GLU A 23 -7.19 8.32 6.75
N VAL A 24 -6.13 8.32 5.93
CA VAL A 24 -5.38 7.10 5.58
C VAL A 24 -4.89 6.33 6.81
N ASP A 25 -4.52 7.04 7.88
CA ASP A 25 -4.13 6.46 9.16
C ASP A 25 -5.24 5.59 9.75
N LYS A 26 -6.47 6.11 9.79
CA LYS A 26 -7.65 5.36 10.27
C LYS A 26 -8.03 4.23 9.33
N ALA A 27 -7.85 4.42 8.03
CA ALA A 27 -8.09 3.37 7.05
C ALA A 27 -7.14 2.18 7.25
N ILE A 28 -5.85 2.43 7.49
CA ILE A 28 -4.88 1.39 7.83
C ILE A 28 -5.33 0.65 9.08
N ASP A 29 -5.62 1.35 10.19
CA ASP A 29 -6.10 0.72 11.44
C ASP A 29 -7.36 -0.14 11.23
N PHE A 30 -8.26 0.30 10.34
CA PHE A 30 -9.43 -0.48 9.96
C PHE A 30 -9.02 -1.76 9.23
N TYR A 31 -8.16 -1.67 8.21
CA TYR A 31 -7.71 -2.84 7.46
C TYR A 31 -6.90 -3.83 8.31
N GLU A 32 -6.11 -3.35 9.26
CA GLU A 32 -5.40 -4.22 10.21
C GLU A 32 -6.40 -5.03 11.05
N ARG A 33 -7.41 -4.37 11.64
CA ARG A 33 -8.40 -5.03 12.50
C ARG A 33 -9.40 -5.90 11.74
N ALA A 34 -9.86 -5.44 10.59
CA ALA A 34 -10.95 -6.09 9.84
C ALA A 34 -10.43 -7.19 8.93
N LEU A 35 -9.26 -7.00 8.31
CA LEU A 35 -8.74 -7.88 7.26
C LEU A 35 -7.38 -8.50 7.61
N GLY A 36 -6.83 -8.21 8.79
CA GLY A 36 -5.49 -8.67 9.16
C GLY A 36 -4.39 -8.05 8.29
N ALA A 37 -4.59 -6.80 7.86
CA ALA A 37 -3.58 -6.10 7.08
C ALA A 37 -2.30 -5.86 7.89
N HIS A 38 -1.19 -5.73 7.18
CA HIS A 38 0.10 -5.32 7.74
C HIS A 38 0.61 -4.10 6.99
N GLU A 39 0.88 -3.01 7.72
CA GLU A 39 1.59 -1.88 7.14
C GLU A 39 3.00 -2.29 6.71
N ARG A 40 3.36 -1.93 5.48
CA ARG A 40 4.68 -2.19 4.89
C ARG A 40 5.53 -0.94 4.78
N LEU A 41 4.89 0.17 4.45
CA LEU A 41 5.57 1.42 4.15
C LEU A 41 4.62 2.60 4.33
N ARG A 42 5.16 3.72 4.83
CA ARG A 42 4.44 4.96 5.06
C ARG A 42 5.34 6.15 4.75
N PHE A 43 4.85 7.05 3.92
CA PHE A 43 5.45 8.34 3.63
C PHE A 43 4.50 9.45 4.08
N LEU A 44 4.96 10.28 5.00
CA LEU A 44 4.25 11.48 5.43
C LEU A 44 4.47 12.61 4.42
N ARG A 45 3.49 13.51 4.30
CA ARG A 45 3.67 14.80 3.65
C ARG A 45 4.67 15.65 4.46
N PRO A 46 5.23 16.74 3.88
CA PRO A 46 6.13 17.64 4.60
C PRO A 46 5.56 18.27 5.87
N ASP A 47 4.23 18.27 6.03
CA ASP A 47 3.55 18.73 7.24
C ASP A 47 3.72 17.79 8.46
N GLY A 48 4.20 16.56 8.23
CA GLY A 48 4.35 15.51 9.24
C GLY A 48 3.03 14.96 9.80
N LYS A 49 1.89 15.33 9.23
CA LYS A 49 0.56 14.99 9.74
C LYS A 49 -0.23 14.12 8.78
N SER A 50 -0.23 14.46 7.49
CA SER A 50 -0.99 13.72 6.48
C SER A 50 -0.11 12.69 5.78
N ILE A 51 -0.71 11.58 5.35
CA ILE A 51 0.01 10.54 4.63
C ILE A 51 0.03 10.89 3.14
N MET A 52 1.22 10.97 2.56
CA MET A 52 1.40 11.14 1.11
C MET A 52 1.16 9.83 0.36
N HIS A 53 1.72 8.73 0.88
CA HIS A 53 1.62 7.39 0.30
C HIS A 53 1.83 6.36 1.40
N ALA A 54 1.04 5.30 1.41
CA ALA A 54 1.25 4.14 2.27
C ALA A 54 1.02 2.84 1.51
N GLU A 55 1.58 1.76 2.01
CA GLU A 55 1.38 0.41 1.50
C GLU A 55 0.97 -0.51 2.63
N ILE A 56 -0.12 -1.25 2.42
CA ILE A 56 -0.53 -2.34 3.29
C ILE A 56 -0.45 -3.66 2.53
N LYS A 57 -0.31 -4.75 3.27
CA LYS A 57 -0.40 -6.11 2.75
C LYS A 57 -1.55 -6.85 3.40
N ILE A 58 -2.41 -7.45 2.58
CA ILE A 58 -3.51 -8.31 3.02
C ILE A 58 -3.30 -9.68 2.37
N GLY A 59 -3.14 -10.73 3.19
CA GLY A 59 -2.75 -12.04 2.68
C GLY A 59 -1.39 -11.98 1.98
N ASP A 60 -1.36 -12.16 0.66
CA ASP A 60 -0.17 -12.01 -0.19
C ASP A 60 -0.16 -10.72 -1.03
N SER A 61 -1.25 -9.93 -1.02
CA SER A 61 -1.50 -8.82 -1.93
C SER A 61 -1.10 -7.48 -1.31
N ILE A 62 -0.43 -6.63 -2.10
CA ILE A 62 -0.10 -5.25 -1.72
C ILE A 62 -1.21 -4.32 -2.20
N ILE A 63 -1.62 -3.39 -1.35
CA ILE A 63 -2.53 -2.29 -1.69
C ILE A 63 -1.82 -0.98 -1.33
N MET A 64 -1.80 -0.04 -2.27
CA MET A 64 -1.28 1.30 -2.05
C MET A 64 -2.41 2.22 -1.59
N LEU A 65 -2.10 3.19 -0.73
CA LEU A 65 -3.05 4.11 -0.13
C LEU A 65 -2.51 5.53 -0.27
N GLY A 66 -3.40 6.46 -0.62
CA GLY A 66 -3.13 7.89 -0.63
C GLY A 66 -4.31 8.66 -0.05
N GLU A 67 -4.02 9.87 0.46
CA GLU A 67 -5.04 10.76 0.98
C GLU A 67 -5.88 11.38 -0.16
N GLU A 68 -7.18 11.59 0.10
CA GLU A 68 -8.12 12.32 -0.76
C GLU A 68 -7.83 13.82 -0.89
#